data_AF-A0A2V7HXL0-F1
#
_entry.id   AF-A0A2V7HXL0-F1
#
_cell.length_a   1.000
_cell.length_b   1.000
_cell.length_c   1.000
_cell.angle_alpha   90.00
_cell.angle_beta   90.00
_cell.angle_gamma   90.00
#
_symmetry.space_group_name_H-M   'P 1'
#
loop_
_entity.id
_entity.type
_entity.pdbx_description
1 polymer ?
#
loop_
_entity_poly.entity_id
_entity_poly.type
_entity_poly.pdbx_seq_one_letter_code
_entity_poly.pdbx_strand_id
1 'polypeptide(L)' 'LFALNRERGTTLLLVTHDEALAHRADRVVSLRDGRVAGERRRAAALAP' A
#
# COMPACT_ATOMS: atom_id res chain seq x y z
N LEU A 1 -3.12 9.22 -8.21
CA LEU A 1 -3.75 8.00 -7.66
C LEU A 1 -3.87 8.05 -6.14
N PHE A 2 -2.78 7.97 -5.37
CA PHE A 2 -2.85 8.02 -3.89
C PHE A 2 -3.48 9.30 -3.33
N ALA A 3 -3.12 10.48 -3.85
CA ALA A 3 -3.72 11.76 -3.43
C ALA A 3 -5.23 11.78 -3.74
N LEU A 4 -5.60 11.48 -4.98
CA LEU A 4 -7.00 11.38 -5.41
C LEU A 4 -7.82 10.37 -4.60
N ASN A 5 -7.23 9.22 -4.25
CA ASN A 5 -7.88 8.22 -3.40
C ASN A 5 -8.17 8.77 -2.00
N ARG A 6 -7.21 9.49 -1.40
CA ARG A 6 -7.39 10.18 -0.12
C ARG A 6 -8.44 11.29 -0.21
N GLU A 7 -8.38 12.12 -1.25
CA GLU A 7 -9.35 13.20 -1.49
C GLU A 7 -10.78 12.69 -1.62
N ARG A 8 -10.96 11.51 -2.24
CA ARG A 8 -12.28 10.90 -2.43
C ARG A 8 -12.70 9.99 -1.27
N GLY A 9 -11.85 9.79 -0.26
CA GLY A 9 -12.12 8.89 0.87
C GLY A 9 -12.40 7.43 0.44
N THR A 10 -11.85 6.99 -0.69
CA THR A 10 -12.08 5.62 -1.19
C THR A 10 -11.01 4.65 -0.69
N THR A 11 -11.20 3.35 -0.91
CA THR A 11 -10.13 2.35 -0.73
C THR A 11 -9.45 2.07 -2.07
N LEU A 12 -8.12 2.08 -2.10
CA LEU A 12 -7.31 1.74 -3.28
C LEU A 12 -6.56 0.43 -3.05
N LEU A 13 -6.87 -0.58 -3.85
CA LEU A 13 -6.04 -1.78 -4.01
C LEU A 13 -5.26 -1.67 -5.32
N LEU A 14 -3.94 -1.78 -5.25
CA LEU A 14 -3.05 -1.71 -6.40
C LEU A 14 -2.15 -2.95 -6.42
N VAL A 15 -2.07 -3.61 -7.57
CA VAL A 15 -1.12 -4.71 -7.84
C VAL A 15 -0.06 -4.17 -8.80
N THR A 16 1.21 -4.30 -8.43
CA THR A 16 2.33 -3.84 -9.26
C THR A 16 3.59 -4.64 -8.96
N HIS A 17 4.47 -4.74 -9.95
CA HIS A 17 5.85 -5.23 -9.79
C HIS A 17 6.85 -4.09 -9.59
N ASP A 18 6.41 -2.82 -9.67
CA ASP A 18 7.23 -1.65 -9.37
C ASP A 18 7.32 -1.43 -7.84
N GLU A 19 8.49 -1.72 -7.27
CA GLU A 19 8.74 -1.55 -5.85
C GLU A 19 8.64 -0.09 -5.39
N ALA A 20 9.12 0.87 -6.18
CA ALA A 20 9.08 2.28 -5.81
C ALA A 20 7.62 2.77 -5.71
N LEU A 21 6.74 2.29 -6.59
CA LEU A 21 5.32 2.58 -6.52
C LEU A 21 4.66 1.91 -5.30
N ALA A 22 4.97 0.64 -5.05
CA ALA A 22 4.46 -0.09 -3.88
C ALA A 22 4.89 0.59 -2.56
N HIS A 23 6.10 1.13 -2.48
CA HIS A 23 6.64 1.82 -1.31
C HIS A 23 5.87 3.11 -0.94
N ARG A 24 5.06 3.64 -1.87
CA ARG A 24 4.19 4.81 -1.61
C ARG A 24 2.87 4.44 -0.95
N ALA A 25 2.48 3.17 -0.94
CA ALA A 25 1.26 2.70 -0.29
C ALA A 25 1.42 2.63 1.23
N ASP A 26 0.29 2.79 1.95
CA ASP A 26 0.28 2.70 3.42
C ASP A 26 0.53 1.27 3.91
N ARG A 27 0.13 0.28 3.10
CA ARG A 27 0.35 -1.14 3.33
C ARG A 27 0.80 -1.82 2.04
N VAL A 28 1.81 -2.68 2.13
CA VAL A 28 2.27 -3.55 1.06
C VAL A 28 2.19 -4.99 1.53
N VAL A 29 1.54 -5.83 0.72
CA VAL A 29 1.43 -7.27 0.95
C VAL A 29 2.11 -7.97 -0.22
N SER A 30 3.15 -8.75 0.08
CA SER A 30 3.83 -9.56 -0.92
C SER A 30 3.14 -10.92 -1.01
N LEU A 31 2.84 -11.35 -2.23
CA LEU A 31 2.26 -12.67 -2.50
C LEU A 31 3.28 -13.57 -3.18
N ARG A 32 3.32 -14.83 -2.77
CA ARG A 32 4.14 -15.88 -3.39
C ARG A 32 3.37 -17.21 -3.33
N ASP A 33 3.28 -17.90 -4.45
CA ASP A 33 2.63 -19.22 -4.55
C ASP A 33 1.20 -19.23 -3.97
N GLY A 34 0.43 -18.16 -4.24
CA GLY A 34 -0.94 -17.99 -3.74
C GLY A 34 -1.07 -17.67 -2.24
N ARG A 35 0.05 -17.42 -1.55
CA ARG A 35 0.10 -17.13 -0.11
C ARG A 35 0.70 -15.76 0.17
N VAL A 36 0.35 -15.18 1.31
CA VAL A 36 1.03 -13.99 1.83
C VAL A 36 2.44 -14.38 2.26
N ALA A 37 3.43 -13.81 1.59
CA ALA A 37 4.85 -14.03 1.85
C ALA A 37 5.46 -12.97 2.78
N GLY A 38 4.82 -11.81 2.88
CA GLY A 38 5.27 -10.73 3.73
C GLY A 38 4.29 -9.56 3.76
N GLU A 39 4.36 -8.77 4.82
CA GLU A 39 3.58 -7.56 4.97
C GLU A 39 4.47 -6.44 5.52
N ARG A 40 4.35 -5.26 4.92
CA ARG A 40 4.93 -4.03 5.44
C ARG A 40 3.83 -2.99 5.58
N ARG A 41 3.76 -2.36 6.75
CA ARG A 41 2.96 -1.15 6.97
C ARG A 41 3.89 0.02 7.13
N ARG A 42 3.55 1.13 6.49
CA ARG A 42 4.18 2.40 6.81
C ARG A 42 3.73 2.77 8.22
N ALA A 43 4.66 3.02 9.14
CA ALA A 43 4.32 3.58 10.43
C ALA A 43 3.55 4.88 10.17
N ALA A 44 2.30 4.95 10.63
CA ALA A 44 1.61 6.21 10.64
C ALA A 44 2.46 7.16 11.50
N ALA A 45 2.83 8.32 10.96
CA ALA A 45 3.12 9.43 11.84
C ALA A 45 1.85 9.60 12.65
N LEU A 46 1.90 9.34 13.96
CA LEU A 46 0.83 9.78 14.85
C LEU A 46 0.71 11.28 14.61
N ALA A 47 -0.33 11.69 13.89
CA ALA A 47 -0.74 13.07 13.90
C ALA A 47 -1.24 13.36 15.33
N PRO A 48 -0.78 14.45 15.97
CA PRO A 48 -1.30 14.86 17.27
C PRO A 48 -2.81 15.16 17.21
#